data_AF-A7SCX5-F1
#
_entry.id   AF-A7SCX5-F1
#
_cell.length_a   1.000
_cell.length_b   1.000
_cell.length_c   1.000
_cell.angle_alpha   90.00
_cell.angle_beta   90.00
_cell.angle_gamma   90.00
#
_symmetry.space_group_name_H-M   'P 1'
#
loop_
_entity.id
_entity.type
_entity.pdbx_description
1 polymer ?
#
loop_
_entity_poly.entity_id
_entity_poly.type
_entity_poly.pdbx_seq_one_letter_code
_entity_poly.pdbx_strand_id
1 'polypeptide(L)'
;NNTETTNWNNKQTPLHNTETTNWNNKQTSLHNNTETTNWNNKQTSLHNNTETTNWNNKQTPLHNTETTNWNNKQTPLHNNTETTNWNNKQTPLHNNTETTNWNNKQTPLHNNTETTNWNNKQKPLHNNTETTNWNNKQTKLDTL
;
A
#
# COMPACT_ATOMS: atom_id res chain seq x y z
N ASN A 1 -20.42 20.39 0.85
CA ASN A 1 -20.40 19.59 2.09
C ASN A 1 -19.06 18.89 2.17
N ASN A 2 -18.06 19.52 2.80
CA ASN A 2 -16.80 18.86 3.07
C ASN A 2 -16.98 18.09 4.38
N THR A 3 -17.20 16.78 4.30
CA THR A 3 -17.41 15.94 5.47
C THR A 3 -16.10 15.30 5.86
N GLU A 4 -15.40 15.93 6.80
CA GLU A 4 -14.29 15.33 7.51
C GLU A 4 -14.86 14.36 8.56
N THR A 5 -14.20 13.22 8.77
CA THR A 5 -14.57 12.30 9.85
C THR A 5 -13.34 11.76 10.56
N THR A 6 -13.37 11.87 11.88
CA THR A 6 -12.36 11.27 12.76
C THR A 6 -13.00 10.16 13.59
N ASN A 7 -12.44 8.96 13.54
CA ASN A 7 -12.95 7.79 14.23
C ASN A 7 -11.91 7.13 15.12
N TRP A 8 -12.31 6.75 16.33
CA TRP A 8 -11.47 6.09 17.31
C TRP A 8 -12.10 4.78 17.79
N ASN A 9 -11.31 3.70 17.82
CA ASN A 9 -11.69 2.39 18.36
C ASN A 9 -13.02 1.84 17.82
N ASN A 10 -13.31 2.11 16.54
CA ASN A 10 -14.60 1.82 15.94
C ASN A 10 -14.55 0.59 15.01
N LYS A 11 -15.69 -0.10 14.94
CA LYS A 11 -15.99 -1.11 13.93
C LYS A 11 -17.05 -0.54 12.99
N GLN A 12 -16.63 -0.08 11.81
CA GLN A 12 -17.52 0.58 10.85
C GLN A 12 -17.75 -0.23 9.56
N THR A 13 -18.87 0.09 8.91
CA THR A 13 -19.25 -0.31 7.55
C THR A 13 -19.27 0.95 6.66
N PRO A 14 -19.29 0.83 5.31
CA PRO A 14 -18.64 1.77 4.38
C PRO A 14 -18.89 3.24 4.65
N LEU A 15 -17.81 4.02 4.64
CA LEU A 15 -17.82 5.46 4.81
C LEU A 15 -17.43 6.12 3.48
N HIS A 16 -18.13 7.19 3.12
CA HIS A 16 -17.89 8.00 1.94
C HIS A 16 -17.74 9.46 2.38
N ASN A 17 -16.52 9.96 2.40
CA ASN A 17 -16.19 11.27 2.93
C ASN A 17 -15.09 11.92 2.09
N THR A 18 -14.97 13.24 2.14
CA THR A 18 -13.79 13.87 1.51
C THR A 18 -12.52 13.44 2.23
N GLU A 19 -12.54 13.46 3.56
CA GLU A 19 -11.36 13.21 4.39
C GLU A 19 -11.72 12.30 5.56
N THR A 20 -10.86 11.31 5.83
CA THR A 20 -11.08 10.38 6.95
C THR A 20 -9.80 10.12 7.72
N THR A 21 -9.86 10.31 9.04
CA THR A 21 -8.79 9.92 9.97
C THR A 21 -9.29 8.81 10.92
N ASN A 22 -8.57 7.69 10.99
CA ASN A 22 -8.99 6.52 11.75
C ASN A 22 -7.87 6.01 12.66
N TRP A 23 -8.20 5.73 13.92
CA TRP A 23 -7.27 5.21 14.94
C TRP A 23 -7.79 3.93 15.59
N ASN A 24 -6.99 2.87 15.57
CA ASN A 24 -7.27 1.56 16.18
C ASN A 24 -8.61 0.94 15.72
N ASN A 25 -9.00 1.20 14.47
CA ASN A 25 -10.26 0.75 13.91
C ASN A 25 -10.14 -0.63 13.24
N LYS A 26 -11.26 -1.36 13.25
CA LYS A 26 -11.46 -2.55 12.42
C LYS A 26 -12.56 -2.26 11.40
N GLN A 27 -12.19 -2.01 10.15
CA GLN A 27 -13.13 -1.60 9.10
C GLN A 27 -13.20 -2.65 8.00
N THR A 28 -14.37 -2.78 7.39
CA THR A 28 -14.52 -3.68 6.23
C THR A 28 -14.07 -2.97 4.95
N SER A 29 -14.45 -1.70 4.79
CA SER A 29 -14.16 -0.96 3.57
C SER A 29 -14.26 0.55 3.76
N LEU A 30 -13.57 1.31 2.91
CA LEU A 30 -13.63 2.76 2.78
C LEU A 30 -13.47 3.11 1.29
N HIS A 31 -14.29 4.04 0.79
CA HIS A 31 -14.41 4.29 -0.66
C HIS A 31 -14.49 5.79 -0.97
N ASN A 32 -13.92 6.17 -2.12
CA ASN A 32 -14.07 7.48 -2.75
C ASN A 32 -13.70 8.66 -1.83
N ASN A 33 -12.65 8.49 -1.00
CA ASN A 33 -12.13 9.59 -0.22
C ASN A 33 -11.03 10.33 -0.98
N THR A 34 -10.99 11.65 -0.86
CA THR A 34 -9.84 12.43 -1.33
C THR A 34 -8.61 12.07 -0.49
N GLU A 35 -8.74 12.14 0.84
CA GLU A 35 -7.63 11.84 1.75
C GLU A 35 -8.03 10.84 2.82
N THR A 36 -7.11 9.94 3.15
CA THR A 36 -7.32 8.97 4.23
C THR A 36 -6.04 8.76 5.03
N THR A 37 -6.15 8.96 6.33
CA THR A 37 -5.09 8.66 7.30
C THR A 37 -5.52 7.57 8.27
N ASN A 38 -4.72 6.51 8.40
CA ASN A 38 -5.04 5.35 9.22
C ASN A 38 -3.87 4.95 10.14
N TRP A 39 -4.15 4.80 11.43
CA TRP A 39 -3.17 4.36 12.44
C TRP A 39 -3.63 3.11 13.18
N ASN A 40 -2.80 2.07 13.21
CA ASN A 40 -3.03 0.80 13.90
C ASN A 40 -4.36 0.10 13.53
N ASN A 41 -4.81 0.29 12.29
CA ASN A 41 -6.06 -0.23 11.78
C ASN A 41 -5.92 -1.63 11.17
N LYS A 42 -7.02 -2.38 11.24
CA LYS A 42 -7.24 -3.58 10.42
C LYS A 42 -8.35 -3.30 9.43
N GLN A 43 -8.05 -3.26 8.13
CA GLN A 43 -9.05 -2.98 7.09
C GLN A 43 -9.11 -4.10 6.07
N THR A 44 -10.25 -4.29 5.40
CA THR A 44 -10.44 -5.38 4.42
C THR A 44 -10.51 -4.89 2.98
N SER A 45 -10.60 -3.57 2.73
CA SER A 45 -10.43 -2.95 1.41
C SER A 45 -10.35 -1.43 1.52
N LEU A 46 -9.67 -0.81 0.57
CA LEU A 46 -9.69 0.64 0.33
C LEU A 46 -9.64 0.89 -1.17
N HIS A 47 -10.60 1.66 -1.69
CA HIS A 47 -10.80 1.78 -3.13
C HIS A 47 -11.17 3.21 -3.56
N ASN A 48 -10.60 3.62 -4.69
CA ASN A 48 -10.82 4.93 -5.31
C ASN A 48 -10.49 6.10 -4.37
N ASN A 49 -9.48 5.94 -3.52
CA ASN A 49 -8.96 7.08 -2.80
C ASN A 49 -7.86 7.77 -3.60
N THR A 50 -7.83 9.09 -3.55
CA THR A 50 -6.75 9.86 -4.17
C THR A 50 -5.48 9.65 -3.39
N GLU A 51 -5.48 10.01 -2.10
CA GLU A 51 -4.31 9.91 -1.24
C GLU A 51 -4.61 9.02 -0.02
N THR A 52 -3.65 8.16 0.33
CA THR A 52 -3.77 7.32 1.51
C THR A 52 -2.46 7.16 2.24
N THR A 53 -2.54 7.37 3.55
CA THR A 53 -1.42 7.30 4.46
C THR A 53 -1.70 6.34 5.61
N ASN A 54 -0.82 5.36 5.80
CA ASN A 54 -1.07 4.22 6.69
C ASN A 54 0.13 3.90 7.59
N TRP A 55 -0.10 3.82 8.90
CA TRP A 55 0.89 3.44 9.91
C TRP A 55 0.47 2.21 10.71
N ASN A 56 1.34 1.18 10.76
CA ASN A 56 1.15 -0.04 11.56
C ASN A 56 -0.17 -0.80 11.24
N ASN A 57 -0.63 -0.72 10.00
CA ASN A 57 -1.89 -1.27 9.54
C ASN A 57 -1.75 -2.67 8.94
N LYS A 58 -2.84 -3.43 9.02
CA LYS A 58 -3.09 -4.65 8.24
C LYS A 58 -4.30 -4.43 7.33
N GLN A 59 -4.12 -4.52 6.04
CA GLN A 59 -5.10 -4.32 4.99
C GLN A 59 -4.86 -5.28 3.80
N THR A 60 -5.94 -5.47 3.06
CA THR A 60 -6.15 -6.37 1.92
C THR A 60 -7.18 -5.65 1.05
N PRO A 61 -7.23 -5.83 -0.28
CA PRO A 61 -6.42 -5.08 -1.25
C PRO A 61 -6.63 -3.54 -1.23
N LEU A 62 -5.70 -2.84 -1.89
CA LEU A 62 -5.67 -1.39 -2.05
C LEU A 62 -5.68 -0.99 -3.54
N HIS A 63 -6.58 -0.09 -3.92
CA HIS A 63 -6.65 0.48 -5.26
C HIS A 63 -6.87 1.99 -5.16
N ASN A 64 -5.76 2.73 -5.20
CA ASN A 64 -5.71 4.17 -4.95
C ASN A 64 -4.77 4.84 -5.94
N THR A 65 -4.84 6.17 -6.04
CA THR A 65 -3.90 6.92 -6.89
C THR A 65 -2.51 6.98 -6.23
N GLU A 66 -2.46 7.42 -4.99
CA GLU A 66 -1.22 7.60 -4.22
C GLU A 66 -1.28 6.89 -2.89
N THR A 67 -0.18 6.27 -2.48
CA THR A 67 -0.15 5.55 -1.21
C THR A 67 1.20 5.63 -0.52
N THR A 68 1.14 5.95 0.77
CA THR A 68 2.28 5.95 1.66
C THR A 68 2.06 5.02 2.86
N ASN A 69 2.99 4.09 3.10
CA ASN A 69 2.84 3.03 4.10
C ASN A 69 4.08 2.86 4.98
N TRP A 70 3.89 2.82 6.30
CA TRP A 70 4.94 2.50 7.28
C TRP A 70 4.57 1.32 8.18
N ASN A 71 5.48 0.35 8.31
CA ASN A 71 5.37 -0.81 9.21
C ASN A 71 4.09 -1.65 9.00
N ASN A 72 3.59 -1.69 7.78
CA ASN A 72 2.36 -2.39 7.39
C ASN A 72 2.64 -3.85 6.98
N LYS A 73 1.63 -4.72 7.15
CA LYS A 73 1.69 -6.15 6.76
C LYS A 73 0.49 -6.50 5.88
N GLN A 74 0.64 -6.63 4.56
CA GLN A 74 -0.50 -6.47 3.63
C GLN A 74 -0.39 -7.03 2.21
N THR A 75 -1.54 -7.06 1.52
CA THR A 75 -2.05 -7.86 0.38
C THR A 75 -2.45 -6.93 -0.79
N PRO A 76 -2.41 -7.39 -2.07
CA PRO A 76 -1.83 -6.68 -3.22
C PRO A 76 -2.27 -5.22 -3.43
N LEU A 77 -1.34 -4.39 -3.90
CA LEU A 77 -1.60 -3.04 -4.42
C LEU A 77 -1.76 -3.10 -5.93
N HIS A 78 -2.80 -2.45 -6.44
CA HIS A 78 -3.13 -2.45 -7.85
C HIS A 78 -3.35 -1.04 -8.37
N ASN A 79 -2.76 -0.75 -9.53
CA ASN A 79 -3.08 0.42 -10.35
C ASN A 79 -2.88 1.75 -9.61
N ASN A 80 -1.79 1.89 -8.85
CA ASN A 80 -1.42 3.16 -8.25
C ASN A 80 -0.49 3.95 -9.17
N THR A 81 -0.66 5.27 -9.19
CA THR A 81 0.32 6.16 -9.82
C THR A 81 1.61 6.16 -9.00
N GLU A 82 1.50 6.40 -7.69
CA GLU A 82 2.66 6.50 -6.80
C GLU A 82 2.49 5.63 -5.56
N THR A 83 3.58 4.95 -5.19
CA THR A 83 3.62 4.14 -3.97
C THR A 83 4.95 4.28 -3.26
N THR A 84 4.89 4.67 -1.98
CA THR A 84 6.06 4.68 -1.10
C THR A 84 5.85 3.79 0.13
N ASN A 85 6.81 2.90 0.39
CA ASN A 85 6.71 1.89 1.44
C ASN A 85 7.98 1.80 2.29
N TRP A 86 7.82 1.83 3.62
CA TRP A 86 8.91 1.64 4.60
C TRP A 86 8.62 0.50 5.59
N ASN A 87 9.56 -0.42 5.75
CA ASN A 87 9.52 -1.53 6.72
C ASN A 87 8.26 -2.43 6.60
N ASN A 88 7.76 -2.62 5.38
CA ASN A 88 6.55 -3.38 5.08
C ASN A 88 6.85 -4.86 4.76
N LYS A 89 5.86 -5.75 5.00
CA LYS A 89 5.96 -7.20 4.75
C LYS A 89 4.85 -7.73 3.82
N GLN A 90 5.30 -8.23 2.66
CA GLN A 90 4.70 -8.99 1.55
C GLN A 90 3.30 -8.65 1.00
N THR A 91 3.32 -7.86 -0.09
CA THR A 91 2.26 -7.56 -1.06
C THR A 91 2.81 -7.70 -2.50
N PRO A 92 2.18 -8.39 -3.45
CA PRO A 92 2.48 -8.15 -4.87
C PRO A 92 2.06 -6.73 -5.24
N LEU A 93 2.84 -6.07 -6.09
CA LEU A 93 2.51 -4.76 -6.66
C LEU A 93 2.29 -4.97 -8.15
N HIS A 94 1.14 -4.51 -8.64
CA HIS A 94 0.75 -4.65 -10.04
C HIS A 94 0.39 -3.30 -10.64
N ASN A 95 0.93 -3.04 -11.84
CA ASN A 95 0.57 -1.90 -12.68
C ASN A 95 0.76 -0.54 -11.97
N ASN A 96 1.93 -0.32 -11.34
CA ASN A 96 2.21 0.97 -10.72
C ASN A 96 3.16 1.81 -11.58
N THR A 97 2.91 3.11 -11.68
CA THR A 97 3.82 3.99 -12.44
C THR A 97 5.13 4.16 -11.69
N GLU A 98 5.07 4.64 -10.44
CA GLU A 98 6.25 4.89 -9.62
C GLU A 98 6.17 4.15 -8.30
N THR A 99 7.25 3.47 -7.93
CA THR A 99 7.33 2.72 -6.68
C THR A 99 8.66 2.92 -5.98
N THR A 100 8.62 3.40 -4.74
CA THR A 100 9.78 3.51 -3.86
C THR A 100 9.63 2.63 -2.62
N ASN A 101 10.64 1.81 -2.33
CA ASN A 101 10.59 0.83 -1.24
C ASN A 101 11.87 0.77 -0.42
N TRP A 102 11.72 0.77 0.92
CA TRP A 102 12.83 0.81 1.86
C TRP A 102 12.67 -0.23 2.97
N ASN A 103 13.70 -1.07 3.17
CA ASN A 103 13.74 -2.11 4.20
C ASN A 103 12.53 -3.07 4.15
N ASN A 104 11.96 -3.27 2.97
CA ASN A 104 10.78 -4.09 2.74
C ASN A 104 11.16 -5.55 2.49
N LYS A 105 10.32 -6.47 2.96
CA LYS A 105 10.34 -7.86 2.50
C LYS A 105 9.24 -8.06 1.47
N GLN A 106 9.61 -8.12 0.20
CA GLN A 106 8.72 -8.06 -0.94
C GLN A 106 8.37 -9.42 -1.56
N THR A 107 7.20 -9.44 -2.19
CA THR A 107 6.66 -10.40 -3.18
C THR A 107 6.84 -9.79 -4.59
N PRO A 108 6.62 -10.54 -5.69
CA PRO A 108 6.98 -10.05 -7.02
C PRO A 108 6.27 -8.73 -7.40
N LEU A 109 6.99 -7.93 -8.18
CA LEU A 109 6.53 -6.68 -8.81
C LEU A 109 6.22 -6.98 -10.27
N HIS A 110 5.07 -6.51 -10.76
CA HIS A 110 4.60 -6.77 -12.11
C HIS A 110 4.14 -5.49 -12.81
N ASN A 111 4.62 -5.27 -14.03
CA ASN A 111 4.19 -4.18 -14.90
C ASN A 111 4.35 -2.79 -14.26
N ASN A 112 5.47 -2.55 -13.56
CA ASN A 112 5.75 -1.21 -13.04
C ASN A 112 6.66 -0.41 -13.97
N THR A 113 6.41 0.89 -14.13
CA THR A 113 7.25 1.73 -14.99
C THR A 113 8.58 2.03 -14.32
N GLU A 114 8.57 2.63 -13.13
CA GLU A 114 9.75 3.03 -12.38
C GLU A 114 9.74 2.41 -10.98
N THR A 115 10.85 1.78 -10.60
CA THR A 115 10.98 1.16 -9.28
C THR A 115 12.33 1.46 -8.64
N THR A 116 12.30 2.06 -7.46
CA THR A 116 13.48 2.27 -6.60
C THR A 116 13.37 1.45 -5.33
N ASN A 117 14.41 0.64 -5.05
CA ASN A 117 14.43 -0.26 -3.91
C ASN A 117 15.73 -0.11 -3.12
N TRP A 118 15.64 0.05 -1.79
CA TRP A 118 16.79 0.08 -0.88
C TRP A 118 16.63 -0.90 0.29
N ASN A 119 17.64 -1.75 0.54
CA ASN A 119 17.73 -2.73 1.64
C ASN A 119 16.58 -3.75 1.63
N ASN A 120 16.02 -4.05 0.46
CA ASN A 120 14.88 -4.92 0.31
C ASN A 120 15.29 -6.38 0.13
N LYS A 121 14.45 -7.29 0.63
CA LYS A 121 14.48 -8.71 0.27
C LYS A 121 13.38 -8.95 -0.74
N GLN A 122 13.70 -9.25 -1.99
CA GLN A 122 12.74 -9.24 -3.11
C GLN A 122 12.68 -10.58 -3.87
N LYS A 123 11.48 -10.91 -4.33
CA LYS A 123 11.17 -11.94 -5.34
C LYS A 123 11.26 -11.33 -6.75
N PRO A 124 11.27 -12.13 -7.84
CA PRO A 124 11.53 -11.61 -9.20
C PRO A 124 10.63 -10.43 -9.60
N LEU A 125 11.17 -9.52 -10.40
CA LEU A 125 10.41 -8.47 -11.07
C LEU A 125 10.04 -8.94 -12.48
N HIS A 126 8.85 -8.60 -12.96
CA HIS A 126 8.36 -8.98 -14.27
C HIS A 126 7.79 -7.76 -15.00
N ASN A 127 8.22 -7.55 -16.24
CA ASN A 127 7.74 -6.46 -17.10
C ASN A 127 7.90 -5.07 -16.45
N ASN A 128 8.99 -4.86 -15.72
CA ASN A 128 9.33 -3.54 -15.20
C ASN A 128 10.28 -2.83 -16.16
N THR A 129 10.03 -1.54 -16.43
CA THR A 129 10.81 -0.77 -17.41
C THR A 129 12.12 -0.27 -16.81
N GLU A 130 12.06 0.45 -15.69
CA GLU A 130 13.21 1.04 -15.02
C GLU A 130 13.29 0.57 -13.57
N THR A 131 14.45 0.06 -13.17
CA THR A 131 14.64 -0.45 -11.80
C THR A 131 16.01 -0.08 -11.24
N THR A 132 16.00 0.66 -10.14
CA THR A 132 17.19 1.02 -9.34
C THR A 132 17.18 0.23 -8.03
N ASN A 133 18.26 -0.49 -7.75
CA ASN A 133 18.40 -1.33 -6.58
C ASN A 133 19.67 -0.99 -5.79
N TRP A 134 19.55 -0.70 -4.50
CA TRP A 134 20.69 -0.51 -3.59
C TRP A 134 20.64 -1.47 -2.40
N ASN A 135 21.69 -2.27 -2.20
CA ASN A 135 21.82 -3.25 -1.12
C ASN A 135 20.62 -4.23 -0.99
N ASN A 136 20.02 -4.64 -2.11
CA ASN A 136 18.88 -5.56 -2.12
C ASN A 136 19.32 -7.01 -2.25
N LYS A 137 18.62 -7.92 -1.57
CA LYS A 137 18.77 -9.36 -1.72
C LYS A 137 17.66 -9.92 -2.59
N GLN A 138 18.00 -10.32 -3.81
CA GLN A 138 17.12 -11.02 -4.73
C GLN A 138 17.18 -12.54 -4.48
N THR A 139 16.05 -13.17 -4.20
CA THR A 139 15.93 -14.64 -4.23
C THR A 139 15.43 -15.08 -5.61
N LYS A 140 16.14 -16.02 -6.25
CA LYS A 140 15.68 -16.65 -7.50
C LYS A 140 14.44 -17.50 -7.25
N LEU A 141 13.60 -17.64 -8.27
CA LEU A 141 12.52 -18.63 -8.25
C LEU A 141 13.19 -20.01 -8.38
N ASP A 142 13.04 -20.89 -7.39
CA ASP A 142 13.30 -22.31 -7.62
C ASP A 142 12.18 -22.79 -8.56
N THR A 143 12.49 -22.96 -9.84
CA THR A 143 11.62 -23.67 -10.79
C THR A 143 11.48 -25.11 -10.29
N LEU A 144 10.29 -25.47 -9.81
CA LEU A 144 9.82 -26.86 -9.67
C LEU A 144 9.14 -27.28 -10.96
#